data_AF-A0A395LMK3-F1
#
_entry.id   AF-A0A395LMK3-F1
#
_cell.length_a   1.000
_cell.length_b   1.000
_cell.length_c   1.000
_cell.angle_alpha   90.00
_cell.angle_beta   90.00
_cell.angle_gamma   90.00
#
_symmetry.space_group_name_H-M   'P 1'
#
loop_
_entity.id
_entity.type
_entity.pdbx_description
1 polymer ?
#
loop_
_entity_poly.entity_id
_entity_poly.type
_entity_poly.pdbx_seq_one_letter_code
_entity_poly.pdbx_strand_id
1 'polypeptide(L)'
;MSISLNFHRKWALAIPAVIFGCYALGALFGQDQVEDGDWVAITLVALVGMPFVIFVLAVGALVAIFTRSSSSAPAMRLADRFLPAIVLAISIVIMSGIIQHDARKSKLAFAAAHRSDFSGPPPTAVVYSEGIPDGGEAIVRLPDRNPERLPQSVMLDLTGERIKRCTRLDDEFWACHFD
;
A
#
# COMPACT_ATOMS: atom_id res chain seq x y z
N MET A 1 -4.47 42.03 -0.73
CA MET A 1 -3.83 41.18 0.30
C MET A 1 -4.73 39.96 0.56
N SER A 2 -4.79 39.01 -0.40
CA SER A 2 -5.71 37.83 -0.37
C SER A 2 -5.05 36.55 -0.90
N ILE A 3 -3.75 36.61 -1.19
CA ILE A 3 -3.04 35.55 -1.92
C ILE A 3 -2.62 34.41 -0.98
N SER A 4 -2.29 34.69 0.29
CA SER A 4 -1.81 33.64 1.21
C SER A 4 -2.92 32.77 1.81
N LEU A 5 -4.11 33.33 2.07
CA LEU A 5 -5.26 32.54 2.60
C LEU A 5 -5.76 31.50 1.58
N ASN A 6 -5.63 31.82 0.29
CA ASN A 6 -5.91 30.89 -0.80
C ASN A 6 -4.85 29.79 -0.93
N PHE A 7 -3.60 30.04 -0.53
CA PHE A 7 -2.50 29.09 -0.76
C PHE A 7 -2.62 27.84 0.14
N HIS A 8 -2.69 28.02 1.46
CA HIS A 8 -2.75 26.88 2.41
C HIS A 8 -3.99 26.01 2.18
N ARG A 9 -5.14 26.63 1.90
CA ARG A 9 -6.41 25.92 1.65
C ARG A 9 -6.41 25.17 0.31
N LYS A 10 -5.82 25.76 -0.75
CA LYS A 10 -5.66 25.06 -2.04
C LYS A 10 -4.77 23.84 -1.91
N TRP A 11 -3.65 23.94 -1.19
CA TRP A 11 -2.76 22.80 -0.95
C TRP A 11 -3.42 21.73 -0.07
N ALA A 12 -4.13 22.12 0.99
CA ALA A 12 -4.87 21.19 1.84
C ALA A 12 -5.95 20.40 1.09
N LEU A 13 -6.52 20.94 0.00
CA LEU A 13 -7.47 20.22 -0.85
C LEU A 13 -6.76 19.46 -1.98
N ALA A 14 -5.70 20.02 -2.55
CA ALA A 14 -4.97 19.41 -3.67
C ALA A 14 -4.23 18.14 -3.25
N ILE A 15 -3.60 18.11 -2.08
CA ILE A 15 -2.85 16.95 -1.57
C ILE A 15 -3.71 15.67 -1.56
N PRO A 16 -4.87 15.62 -0.86
CA PRO A 16 -5.69 14.42 -0.86
C PRO A 16 -6.28 14.16 -2.25
N ALA A 17 -6.76 15.18 -2.97
CA ALA A 17 -7.35 14.99 -4.29
C ALA A 17 -6.37 14.33 -5.27
N VAL A 18 -5.10 14.74 -5.25
CA VAL A 18 -4.05 14.15 -6.09
C VAL A 18 -3.71 12.74 -5.62
N ILE A 19 -3.49 12.53 -4.33
CA ILE A 19 -3.10 11.21 -3.79
C ILE A 19 -4.19 10.15 -4.07
N PHE A 20 -5.45 10.45 -3.68
CA PHE A 20 -6.57 9.54 -3.87
C PHE A 20 -6.96 9.44 -5.36
N GLY A 21 -6.85 10.54 -6.11
CA GLY A 21 -7.11 10.56 -7.55
C GLY A 21 -6.13 9.67 -8.32
N CYS A 22 -4.82 9.79 -8.05
CA CYS A 22 -3.81 8.92 -8.64
C CYS A 22 -4.04 7.45 -8.30
N TYR A 23 -4.43 7.15 -7.05
CA TYR A 23 -4.78 5.78 -6.66
C TYR A 23 -5.99 5.25 -7.42
N ALA A 24 -7.08 6.02 -7.48
CA ALA A 24 -8.30 5.61 -8.18
C ALA A 24 -8.06 5.41 -9.67
N LEU A 25 -7.26 6.28 -10.30
CA LEU A 25 -6.83 6.11 -11.70
C LEU A 25 -6.03 4.82 -11.86
N GLY A 26 -5.06 4.55 -10.98
CA GLY A 26 -4.30 3.30 -11.00
C GLY A 26 -5.17 2.06 -10.82
N ALA A 27 -6.18 2.11 -9.95
CA ALA A 27 -7.11 1.01 -9.74
C ALA A 27 -8.03 0.77 -10.96
N LEU A 28 -8.42 1.82 -11.67
CA LEU A 28 -9.26 1.73 -12.87
C LEU A 28 -8.48 1.23 -14.10
N PHE A 29 -7.30 1.80 -14.35
CA PHE A 29 -6.52 1.51 -15.56
C PHE A 29 -5.52 0.37 -15.39
N GLY A 30 -5.12 0.06 -14.16
CA GLY A 30 -4.15 -0.99 -13.87
C GLY A 30 -4.68 -2.41 -14.08
N GLN A 31 -6.01 -2.62 -14.01
CA GLN A 31 -6.61 -3.94 -14.27
C GLN A 31 -6.44 -4.33 -15.74
N ASP A 32 -6.80 -3.44 -16.66
CA ASP A 32 -6.73 -3.69 -18.11
C ASP A 32 -5.28 -3.80 -18.61
N GLN A 33 -4.37 -2.96 -18.09
CA GLN A 33 -2.97 -2.94 -18.52
C GLN A 33 -2.17 -4.19 -18.08
N VAL A 34 -2.57 -4.84 -16.98
CA VAL A 34 -1.97 -6.11 -16.53
C VAL A 34 -2.38 -7.25 -17.46
N GLU A 35 -3.61 -7.25 -17.96
CA GLU A 35 -4.10 -8.25 -18.91
C GLU A 35 -3.45 -8.10 -20.29
N ASP A 36 -3.19 -6.85 -20.73
CA ASP A 36 -2.51 -6.55 -21.99
C ASP A 36 -0.98 -6.73 -21.96
N GLY A 37 -0.40 -7.04 -20.79
CA GLY A 37 1.03 -7.32 -20.63
C GLY A 37 1.95 -6.10 -20.74
N ASP A 38 1.42 -4.88 -20.60
CA ASP A 38 2.22 -3.64 -20.65
C ASP A 38 2.83 -3.30 -19.28
N TRP A 39 3.71 -4.20 -18.82
CA TRP A 39 4.41 -4.07 -17.54
C TRP A 39 5.29 -2.82 -17.47
N VAL A 40 5.74 -2.29 -18.62
CA VAL A 40 6.62 -1.13 -18.68
C VAL A 40 5.89 0.14 -18.26
N ALA A 41 4.68 0.37 -18.76
CA ALA A 41 3.87 1.53 -18.41
C ALA A 41 3.52 1.55 -16.91
N ILE A 42 3.11 0.40 -16.36
CA ILE A 42 2.79 0.22 -14.93
C ILE A 42 4.03 0.52 -14.07
N THR A 43 5.18 -0.06 -14.45
CA THR A 43 6.46 0.11 -13.74
C THR A 43 6.90 1.57 -13.72
N LEU A 44 6.79 2.29 -14.84
CA LEU A 44 7.18 3.70 -14.96
C LEU A 44 6.32 4.62 -14.08
N VAL A 45 4.99 4.41 -14.08
CA VAL A 45 4.07 5.19 -13.26
C VAL A 45 4.32 4.92 -11.77
N ALA A 46 4.51 3.66 -11.38
CA ALA A 46 4.69 3.27 -9.99
C ALA A 46 6.06 3.68 -9.41
N LEU A 47 7.15 3.50 -10.16
CA LEU A 47 8.52 3.75 -9.67
C LEU A 47 9.02 5.18 -9.89
N VAL A 48 8.45 5.91 -10.86
CA VAL A 48 8.93 7.25 -11.20
C VAL A 48 7.84 8.30 -11.01
N GLY A 49 6.64 8.05 -11.56
CA GLY A 49 5.52 9.00 -11.50
C GLY A 49 5.05 9.30 -10.08
N MET A 50 4.70 8.25 -9.33
CA MET A 50 4.17 8.40 -7.97
C MET A 50 5.17 9.02 -6.97
N PRO A 51 6.45 8.59 -6.93
CA PRO A 51 7.44 9.23 -6.07
C PRO A 51 7.66 10.70 -6.41
N PHE A 52 7.65 11.07 -7.70
CA PHE A 52 7.76 12.46 -8.13
C PHE A 52 6.56 13.30 -7.67
N VAL A 53 5.34 12.79 -7.80
CA VAL A 53 4.13 13.46 -7.31
C VAL A 53 4.19 13.68 -5.79
N ILE A 54 4.55 12.65 -5.03
CA ILE A 54 4.71 12.75 -3.57
C ILE A 54 5.79 13.79 -3.22
N PHE A 55 6.92 13.79 -3.94
CA PHE A 55 7.97 14.78 -3.75
C PHE A 55 7.47 16.21 -3.98
N VAL A 56 6.74 16.47 -5.08
CA VAL A 56 6.15 17.78 -5.36
C VAL A 56 5.17 18.21 -4.26
N LEU A 57 4.33 17.29 -3.77
CA LEU A 57 3.40 17.56 -2.68
C LEU A 57 4.13 17.86 -1.36
N ALA A 58 5.20 17.13 -1.06
CA ALA A 58 6.02 17.35 0.13
C ALA A 58 6.75 18.71 0.09
N VAL A 59 7.35 19.05 -1.06
CA VAL A 59 7.98 20.37 -1.27
C VAL A 59 6.94 21.49 -1.13
N GLY A 60 5.75 21.33 -1.74
CA GLY A 60 4.65 22.29 -1.62
C GLY A 60 4.17 22.48 -0.17
N ALA A 61 4.04 21.38 0.57
CA ALA A 61 3.69 21.42 1.99
C ALA A 61 4.78 22.11 2.84
N LEU A 62 6.06 21.86 2.54
CA LEU A 62 7.19 22.47 3.23
C LEU A 62 7.28 23.98 2.96
N VAL A 63 7.10 24.40 1.70
CA VAL A 63 7.02 25.82 1.33
C VAL A 63 5.87 26.52 2.06
N ALA A 64 4.75 25.83 2.28
CA ALA A 64 3.62 26.38 3.03
C ALA A 64 3.94 26.64 4.53
N ILE A 65 4.96 26.01 5.10
CA ILE A 65 5.38 26.30 6.49
C ILE A 65 6.04 27.69 6.56
N PHE A 66 6.79 28.08 5.53
CA PHE A 66 7.57 29.32 5.49
C PHE A 66 6.79 30.52 4.96
N THR A 67 5.62 30.33 4.35
CA THR A 67 4.79 31.43 3.85
C THR A 67 4.01 32.11 4.99
N ARG A 68 3.69 33.40 4.79
CA ARG A 68 2.95 34.21 5.78
C ARG A 68 1.52 33.69 5.92
N SER A 69 1.20 33.11 7.08
CA SER A 69 -0.20 32.89 7.49
C SER A 69 -0.93 34.23 7.58
N SER A 70 -2.19 34.22 7.14
CA SER A 70 -3.09 35.37 7.13
C SER A 70 -3.91 35.50 8.41
N SER A 71 -3.82 34.55 9.34
CA SER A 71 -4.62 34.57 10.56
C SER A 71 -4.18 35.69 11.50
N SER A 72 -5.13 36.38 12.11
CA SER A 72 -4.87 37.45 13.09
C SER A 72 -4.43 36.88 14.46
N ALA A 73 -4.85 35.67 14.82
CA ALA A 73 -4.53 35.04 16.09
C ALA A 73 -3.24 34.18 16.02
N PRO A 74 -2.29 34.31 16.97
CA PRO A 74 -1.01 33.62 16.92
C PRO A 74 -1.11 32.08 16.92
N ALA A 75 -2.07 31.52 17.67
CA ALA A 75 -2.31 30.07 17.69
C ALA A 75 -2.84 29.53 16.35
N MET A 76 -3.76 30.27 15.70
CA MET A 76 -4.31 29.90 14.39
C MET A 76 -3.27 30.08 13.27
N ARG A 77 -2.33 31.03 13.38
CA ARG A 77 -1.24 31.18 12.42
C ARG A 77 -0.34 29.96 12.34
N LEU A 78 -0.08 29.33 13.48
CA LEU A 78 0.73 28.13 13.55
C LEU A 78 -0.01 26.95 12.91
N ALA A 79 -1.30 26.78 13.24
CA ALA A 79 -2.14 25.74 12.67
C ALA A 79 -2.25 25.84 11.13
N ASP A 80 -2.46 27.04 10.58
CA ASP A 80 -2.57 27.25 9.13
C ASP A 80 -1.28 26.89 8.37
N ARG A 81 -0.11 27.12 8.99
CA ARG A 81 1.19 26.82 8.38
C ARG A 81 1.44 25.32 8.29
N PHE A 82 1.06 24.58 9.33
CA PHE A 82 1.23 23.14 9.37
C PHE A 82 0.09 22.37 8.69
N LEU A 83 -1.02 23.02 8.37
CA LEU A 83 -2.19 22.39 7.77
C LEU A 83 -1.84 21.50 6.55
N PRO A 84 -1.04 21.95 5.56
CA PRO A 84 -0.70 21.10 4.41
C PRO A 84 0.16 19.88 4.78
N ALA A 85 1.08 20.04 5.75
CA ALA A 85 1.91 18.94 6.23
C ALA A 85 1.11 17.91 7.04
N ILE A 86 0.19 18.37 7.89
CA ILE A 86 -0.73 17.51 8.64
C ILE A 86 -1.64 16.74 7.68
N VAL A 87 -2.21 17.43 6.68
CA VAL A 87 -3.05 16.79 5.66
C VAL A 87 -2.25 15.75 4.88
N LEU A 88 -1.02 16.05 4.46
CA LEU A 88 -0.15 15.09 3.79
C LEU A 88 0.09 13.84 4.65
N ALA A 89 0.42 14.02 5.93
CA ALA A 89 0.64 12.90 6.85
C ALA A 89 -0.63 12.04 7.03
N ILE A 90 -1.79 12.67 7.22
CA ILE A 90 -3.08 11.98 7.32
C ILE A 90 -3.39 11.23 6.01
N SER A 91 -3.21 11.87 4.86
CA SER A 91 -3.43 11.24 3.55
C SER A 91 -2.55 10.01 3.35
N ILE A 92 -1.27 10.06 3.73
CA ILE A 92 -0.36 8.92 3.64
C ILE A 92 -0.84 7.76 4.53
N VAL A 93 -1.24 8.04 5.77
CA VAL A 93 -1.73 7.01 6.70
C VAL A 93 -3.00 6.36 6.17
N ILE A 94 -3.98 7.15 5.71
CA ILE A 94 -5.22 6.63 5.14
C ILE A 94 -4.92 5.79 3.90
N MET A 95 -4.06 6.27 3.00
CA MET A 95 -3.68 5.55 1.80
C MET A 95 -3.00 4.22 2.09
N SER A 96 -2.09 4.18 3.07
CA SER A 96 -1.46 2.93 3.49
C SER A 96 -2.51 1.92 3.97
N GLY A 97 -3.53 2.37 4.69
CA GLY A 97 -4.63 1.52 5.12
C GLY A 97 -5.44 0.97 3.94
N ILE A 98 -5.75 1.80 2.94
CA ILE A 98 -6.47 1.39 1.73
C ILE A 98 -5.67 0.35 0.95
N ILE A 99 -4.38 0.61 0.69
CA ILE A 99 -3.51 -0.31 -0.06
C ILE A 99 -3.42 -1.68 0.65
N GLN A 100 -3.26 -1.68 1.98
CA GLN A 100 -3.22 -2.93 2.75
C GLN A 100 -4.56 -3.67 2.73
N HIS A 101 -5.67 -2.94 2.77
CA HIS A 101 -7.01 -3.53 2.68
C HIS A 101 -7.23 -4.20 1.33
N ASP A 102 -6.89 -3.52 0.23
CA ASP A 102 -7.05 -4.05 -1.13
C ASP A 102 -6.10 -5.23 -1.39
N ALA A 103 -4.86 -5.15 -0.91
CA ALA A 103 -3.91 -6.27 -0.98
C ALA A 103 -4.44 -7.50 -0.23
N ARG A 104 -5.01 -7.33 0.98
CA ARG A 104 -5.63 -8.43 1.73
C ARG A 104 -6.82 -9.03 0.98
N LYS A 105 -7.69 -8.17 0.41
CA LYS A 105 -8.85 -8.60 -0.35
C LYS A 105 -8.46 -9.39 -1.60
N SER A 106 -7.43 -8.94 -2.32
CA SER A 106 -6.89 -9.66 -3.49
C SER A 106 -6.35 -11.04 -3.11
N LYS A 107 -5.60 -11.15 -2.01
CA LYS A 107 -5.08 -12.44 -1.52
C LYS A 107 -6.18 -13.41 -1.10
N LEU A 108 -7.23 -12.91 -0.43
CA LEU A 108 -8.40 -13.72 -0.09
C LEU A 108 -9.17 -14.17 -1.33
N ALA A 109 -9.31 -13.30 -2.34
CA ALA A 109 -9.93 -13.66 -3.61
C ALA A 109 -9.12 -14.73 -4.35
N PHE A 110 -7.78 -14.62 -4.35
CA PHE A 110 -6.88 -15.65 -4.87
C PHE A 110 -7.05 -16.98 -4.14
N ALA A 111 -7.08 -16.96 -2.80
CA ALA A 111 -7.29 -18.17 -1.99
C ALA A 111 -8.64 -18.84 -2.29
N ALA A 112 -9.69 -18.04 -2.49
CA ALA A 112 -11.00 -18.53 -2.87
C ALA A 112 -11.01 -19.15 -4.28
N ALA A 113 -10.29 -18.55 -5.24
CA ALA A 113 -10.17 -19.08 -6.60
C ALA A 113 -9.38 -20.40 -6.65
N HIS A 114 -8.35 -20.56 -5.81
CA HIS A 114 -7.49 -21.75 -5.75
C HIS A 114 -7.89 -22.73 -4.64
N ARG A 115 -9.16 -22.72 -4.22
CA ARG A 115 -9.63 -23.52 -3.07
C ARG A 115 -9.41 -25.02 -3.25
N SER A 116 -9.44 -25.53 -4.47
CA SER A 116 -9.12 -26.92 -4.81
C SER A 116 -7.68 -27.29 -4.47
N ASP A 117 -6.75 -26.36 -4.64
CA ASP A 117 -5.31 -26.59 -4.51
C ASP A 117 -4.90 -26.62 -3.03
N PHE A 118 -5.71 -26.01 -2.18
CA PHE A 118 -5.62 -26.17 -0.73
C PHE A 118 -6.28 -27.46 -0.23
N SER A 119 -6.80 -28.36 -1.06
CA SER A 119 -7.44 -29.59 -0.58
C SER A 119 -6.50 -30.51 0.22
N GLY A 120 -7.06 -31.32 1.13
CA GLY A 120 -6.29 -32.21 2.02
C GLY A 120 -6.17 -31.69 3.46
N PRO A 121 -5.39 -32.36 4.32
CA PRO A 121 -5.14 -31.91 5.69
C PRO A 121 -4.18 -30.72 5.73
N PRO A 122 -4.42 -29.69 6.58
CA PRO A 122 -3.46 -28.61 6.77
C PRO A 122 -2.16 -29.11 7.45
N PRO A 123 -1.01 -28.45 7.25
CA PRO A 123 -0.80 -27.23 6.46
C PRO A 123 -0.73 -27.50 4.95
N THR A 124 -1.30 -26.59 4.15
CA THR A 124 -1.17 -26.57 2.69
C THR A 124 -0.84 -25.16 2.21
N ALA A 125 -0.10 -25.01 1.10
CA ALA A 125 0.32 -23.72 0.59
C ALA A 125 0.21 -23.64 -0.93
N VAL A 126 -0.05 -22.44 -1.45
CA VAL A 126 -0.04 -22.13 -2.88
C VAL A 126 0.71 -20.82 -3.06
N VAL A 127 1.65 -20.77 -4.01
CA VAL A 127 2.44 -19.58 -4.30
C VAL A 127 1.54 -18.52 -4.95
N TYR A 128 1.48 -17.34 -4.35
CA TYR A 128 0.72 -16.19 -4.84
C TYR A 128 1.54 -15.37 -5.83
N SER A 129 2.83 -15.18 -5.55
CA SER A 129 3.76 -14.44 -6.41
C SER A 129 5.18 -14.95 -6.21
N GLU A 130 5.89 -15.21 -7.31
CA GLU A 130 7.33 -15.50 -7.30
C GLU A 130 8.10 -14.19 -7.50
N GLY A 131 9.01 -13.86 -6.58
CA GLY A 131 9.96 -12.78 -6.77
C GLY A 131 11.20 -13.30 -7.49
N ILE A 132 11.66 -12.58 -8.51
CA ILE A 132 12.97 -12.83 -9.14
C ILE A 132 13.94 -11.79 -8.55
N PRO A 133 15.09 -12.17 -7.94
CA PRO A 133 15.74 -13.49 -7.98
C PRO A 133 15.63 -14.36 -6.71
N ASP A 134 15.19 -13.82 -5.56
CA ASP A 134 15.14 -14.55 -4.27
C ASP A 134 13.83 -14.22 -3.53
N GLY A 135 13.06 -15.25 -3.19
CA GLY A 135 11.87 -15.15 -2.36
C GLY A 135 10.57 -14.73 -3.06
N GLY A 136 9.46 -15.10 -2.43
CA GLY A 136 8.12 -14.84 -2.95
C GLY A 136 7.09 -14.71 -1.84
N GLU A 137 5.82 -14.69 -2.24
CA GLU A 137 4.70 -14.74 -1.30
C GLU A 137 3.85 -15.97 -1.60
N ALA A 138 3.56 -16.76 -0.57
CA ALA A 138 2.66 -17.89 -0.62
C ALA A 138 1.46 -17.65 0.31
N ILE A 139 0.29 -18.12 -0.11
CA ILE A 139 -0.85 -18.24 0.78
C ILE A 139 -0.76 -19.61 1.43
N VAL A 140 -0.78 -19.65 2.77
CA VAL A 140 -0.72 -20.87 3.56
C VAL A 140 -2.03 -21.06 4.29
N ARG A 141 -2.69 -22.20 4.10
CA ARG A 141 -3.85 -22.62 4.89
C ARG A 141 -3.37 -23.38 6.12
N LEU A 142 -3.49 -22.75 7.28
CA LEU A 142 -3.18 -23.35 8.56
C LEU A 142 -4.09 -22.71 9.63
N PRO A 143 -5.22 -23.35 9.96
CA PRO A 143 -6.07 -22.89 11.03
C PRO A 143 -5.31 -22.94 12.37
N ASP A 144 -5.60 -22.00 13.26
CA ASP A 144 -5.20 -21.99 14.68
C ASP A 144 -3.71 -21.80 15.01
N ARG A 145 -2.80 -21.74 14.03
CA ARG A 145 -1.37 -21.56 14.31
C ARG A 145 -0.66 -20.68 13.28
N ASN A 146 0.24 -19.83 13.76
CA ASN A 146 1.13 -19.02 12.91
C ASN A 146 2.15 -19.95 12.20
N PRO A 147 2.21 -19.95 10.84
CA PRO A 147 3.16 -20.75 10.07
C PRO A 147 4.64 -20.45 10.36
N GLU A 148 4.98 -19.26 10.87
CA GLU A 148 6.36 -18.90 11.27
C GLU A 148 6.92 -19.78 12.41
N ARG A 149 6.04 -20.47 13.13
CA ARG A 149 6.43 -21.37 14.25
C ARG A 149 6.49 -22.84 13.83
N LEU A 150 6.29 -23.14 12.56
CA LEU A 150 6.45 -24.49 12.05
C LEU A 150 7.92 -24.93 12.08
N PRO A 151 8.20 -26.24 12.14
CA PRO A 151 9.55 -26.74 11.90
C PRO A 151 10.04 -26.33 10.51
N GLN A 152 11.33 -26.04 10.39
CA GLN A 152 11.91 -25.61 9.11
C GLN A 152 11.69 -26.63 7.98
N SER A 153 11.69 -27.92 8.29
CA SER A 153 11.38 -28.97 7.29
C SER A 153 9.98 -28.78 6.69
N VAL A 154 8.97 -28.50 7.53
CA VAL A 154 7.60 -28.27 7.08
C VAL A 154 7.47 -26.97 6.29
N MET A 155 8.24 -25.93 6.65
CA MET A 155 8.27 -24.69 5.88
C MET A 155 8.81 -24.92 4.47
N LEU A 156 9.93 -25.64 4.36
CA LEU A 156 10.54 -25.99 3.07
C LEU A 156 9.60 -26.87 2.22
N ASP A 157 8.86 -27.80 2.84
CA ASP A 157 7.87 -28.61 2.13
C ASP A 157 6.69 -27.76 1.60
N LEU A 158 6.35 -26.65 2.26
CA LEU A 158 5.24 -25.78 1.87
C LEU A 158 5.62 -24.79 0.78
N THR A 159 6.78 -24.14 0.90
CA THR A 159 7.17 -23.01 0.05
C THR A 159 8.44 -23.25 -0.76
N GLY A 160 9.09 -24.41 -0.62
CA GLY A 160 10.43 -24.68 -1.16
C GLY A 160 11.56 -23.99 -0.38
N GLU A 161 11.23 -22.90 0.30
CA GLU A 161 12.14 -21.96 0.94
C GLU A 161 11.74 -21.66 2.39
N ARG A 162 12.57 -20.91 3.11
CA ARG A 162 12.30 -20.60 4.53
C ARG A 162 11.28 -19.47 4.64
N ILE A 163 10.16 -19.74 5.30
CA ILE A 163 9.19 -18.70 5.68
C ILE A 163 9.83 -17.71 6.67
N LYS A 164 9.82 -16.42 6.33
CA LYS A 164 10.37 -15.34 7.17
C LYS A 164 9.30 -14.57 7.93
N ARG A 165 8.18 -14.27 7.27
CA ARG A 165 7.13 -13.42 7.83
C ARG A 165 5.77 -13.87 7.31
N CYS A 166 4.80 -13.99 8.19
CA CYS A 166 3.41 -14.27 7.85
C CYS A 166 2.48 -13.20 8.42
N THR A 167 1.52 -12.80 7.60
CA THR A 167 0.41 -11.93 8.00
C THR A 167 -0.88 -12.73 7.93
N ARG A 168 -1.68 -12.70 8.99
CA ARG A 168 -2.97 -13.38 9.01
C ARG A 168 -3.95 -12.71 8.04
N LEU A 169 -4.54 -13.49 7.13
CA LEU A 169 -5.56 -12.99 6.19
C LEU A 169 -6.97 -13.19 6.73
N ASP A 170 -7.26 -14.36 7.31
CA ASP A 170 -8.51 -14.66 7.99
C ASP A 170 -8.29 -15.78 9.03
N ASP A 171 -9.35 -16.51 9.40
CA ASP A 171 -9.25 -17.58 10.37
C ASP A 171 -8.53 -18.84 9.85
N GLU A 172 -8.44 -19.01 8.53
CA GLU A 172 -7.89 -20.21 7.88
C GLU A 172 -6.56 -19.94 7.16
N PHE A 173 -6.39 -18.73 6.61
CA PHE A 173 -5.33 -18.38 5.68
C PHE A 173 -4.35 -17.34 6.23
N TRP A 174 -3.10 -17.52 5.83
CA TRP A 174 -1.97 -16.64 6.10
C TRP A 174 -1.28 -16.28 4.79
N ALA A 175 -0.80 -15.05 4.67
CA ALA A 175 0.09 -14.63 3.59
C ALA A 175 1.51 -14.63 4.12
N CYS A 176 2.37 -15.49 3.58
CA CYS A 176 3.72 -15.73 4.07
C CYS A 176 4.76 -15.37 3.00
N HIS A 177 5.73 -14.53 3.38
CA HIS A 177 6.92 -14.27 2.58
C HIS A 177 7.99 -15.31 2.89
N PHE A 178 8.58 -15.84 1.82
CA PHE A 178 9.67 -16.80 1.82
C PHE A 178 10.82 -16.28 0.94
N ASP A 179 11.95 -16.99 0.95
CA ASP A 179 13.27 -16.43 0.65
C ASP A 179 14.26 -17.44 0.10
#